data_AF-A0A411DHD9-F1
#
_entry.id   AF-A0A411DHD9-F1
#
_cell.length_a   1.000
_cell.length_b   1.000
_cell.length_c   1.000
_cell.angle_alpha   90.00
_cell.angle_beta   90.00
_cell.angle_gamma   90.00
#
_symmetry.space_group_name_H-M   'P 1'
#
loop_
_entity.id
_entity.type
_entity.pdbx_description
1 polymer ?
#
loop_
_entity_poly.entity_id
_entity_poly.type
_entity_poly.pdbx_seq_one_letter_code
_entity_poly.pdbx_strand_id
1 'polypeptide(L)'
;MSYSLNRNAGNIRIISNTSETYWKYNLFTGKWTEECKITLKIMEIEIIRLYLQGLKIEEIAEQLFVSPSTIKFHRSKLFERIGVKNIIEAISYVITNNLI
;
A
#
# COMPACT_ATOMS: atom_id res chain seq x y z
N MET A 1 -5.26 -22.90 21.95
CA MET A 1 -6.35 -21.90 21.91
C MET A 1 -5.85 -20.69 21.15
N SER A 2 -6.34 -20.46 19.93
CA SER A 2 -6.00 -19.27 19.13
C SER A 2 -6.98 -18.15 19.48
N TYR A 3 -6.56 -17.25 20.36
CA TYR A 3 -7.34 -16.06 20.67
C TYR A 3 -7.05 -14.98 19.62
N SER A 4 -8.07 -14.57 18.86
CA SER A 4 -7.93 -13.42 17.96
C SER A 4 -7.79 -12.14 18.79
N LEU A 5 -6.81 -11.29 18.49
CA LEU A 5 -6.52 -10.03 19.21
C LEU A 5 -7.54 -8.90 18.98
N ASN A 6 -8.64 -9.16 18.28
CA ASN A 6 -9.57 -8.12 17.83
C ASN A 6 -10.69 -7.87 18.85
N ARG A 7 -10.86 -6.60 19.29
CA ARG A 7 -11.83 -6.22 20.33
C ARG A 7 -13.26 -6.01 19.83
N ASN A 8 -13.47 -5.86 18.51
CA ASN A 8 -14.79 -5.71 17.91
C ASN A 8 -15.09 -6.85 16.93
N ALA A 9 -16.31 -7.39 17.02
CA ALA A 9 -16.85 -8.31 16.03
C ALA A 9 -17.07 -7.57 14.70
N GLY A 10 -16.82 -8.25 13.56
CA GLY A 10 -17.08 -7.66 12.23
C GLY A 10 -16.04 -7.89 11.14
N ASN A 11 -14.94 -8.59 11.44
CA ASN A 11 -13.84 -8.78 10.49
C ASN A 11 -14.08 -9.98 9.55
N ILE A 12 -15.22 -10.03 8.87
CA ILE A 12 -15.50 -11.05 7.86
C ILE A 12 -14.80 -10.59 6.57
N ARG A 13 -13.68 -11.22 6.25
CA ARG A 13 -12.93 -11.02 5.01
C ARG A 13 -12.83 -12.35 4.28
N ILE A 14 -13.34 -12.42 3.06
CA ILE A 14 -13.15 -13.58 2.19
C ILE A 14 -12.00 -13.24 1.24
N ILE A 15 -10.94 -14.03 1.28
CA ILE A 15 -9.76 -13.86 0.43
C ILE A 15 -9.74 -15.07 -0.50
N SER A 16 -9.82 -14.84 -1.80
CA SER A 16 -9.63 -15.89 -2.79
C SER A 16 -8.13 -16.09 -3.03
N ASN A 17 -7.67 -17.34 -2.99
CA ASN A 17 -6.26 -17.73 -3.10
C ASN A 17 -5.67 -17.39 -4.49
N THR A 18 -6.55 -17.13 -5.46
CA THR A 18 -6.24 -16.94 -6.88
C THR A 18 -6.57 -15.53 -7.38
N SER A 19 -7.20 -14.69 -6.56
CA SER A 19 -7.64 -13.35 -6.96
C SER A 19 -7.06 -12.30 -6.04
N GLU A 20 -6.54 -11.22 -6.61
CA GLU A 20 -6.07 -10.03 -5.91
C GLU A 20 -7.24 -9.24 -5.28
N THR A 21 -8.36 -9.87 -4.91
CA THR A 21 -9.53 -9.20 -4.36
C THR A 21 -9.89 -9.82 -3.02
N TYR A 22 -10.20 -8.95 -2.05
CA TYR A 22 -10.80 -9.38 -0.80
C TYR A 22 -12.18 -8.78 -0.68
N TRP A 23 -13.12 -9.61 -0.24
CA TRP A 23 -14.49 -9.21 -0.03
C TRP A 23 -14.63 -8.81 1.42
N LYS A 24 -14.89 -7.52 1.64
CA LYS A 24 -15.13 -6.97 2.97
C LYS A 24 -16.63 -6.78 3.15
N TYR A 25 -17.18 -7.40 4.19
CA TYR A 25 -18.57 -7.18 4.53
C TYR A 25 -18.71 -5.88 5.32
N ASN A 26 -19.51 -4.94 4.82
CA ASN A 26 -19.82 -3.71 5.54
C ASN A 26 -21.08 -3.94 6.40
N LEU A 27 -20.88 -4.01 7.72
CA LEU A 27 -21.94 -4.28 8.70
C LEU A 27 -22.99 -3.16 8.79
N PHE A 28 -22.66 -1.94 8.35
CA PHE A 28 -23.58 -0.81 8.39
C PHE A 28 -24.49 -0.74 7.17
N THR A 29 -23.99 -1.16 6.00
CA THR A 29 -24.76 -1.12 4.75
C THR A 29 -25.34 -2.48 4.37
N GLY A 30 -24.94 -3.55 5.07
CA GLY A 30 -25.35 -4.93 4.79
C GLY A 30 -24.84 -5.46 3.44
N LYS A 31 -23.93 -4.75 2.78
CA LYS A 31 -23.43 -5.07 1.44
C LYS A 31 -22.00 -5.55 1.51
N TRP A 32 -21.67 -6.45 0.59
CA TRP A 32 -20.29 -6.80 0.27
C TRP A 32 -19.70 -5.72 -0.62
N THR A 33 -18.54 -5.19 -0.23
CA THR A 33 -17.73 -4.34 -1.09
C THR A 33 -16.52 -5.13 -1.55
N GLU A 34 -16.38 -5.24 -2.87
CA GLU A 34 -15.17 -5.77 -3.49
C GLU A 34 -14.08 -4.70 -3.38
N GLU A 35 -13.06 -4.97 -2.57
CA GLU A 35 -11.87 -4.13 -2.49
C GLU A 35 -10.74 -4.87 -3.23
N CYS A 36 -10.26 -4.26 -4.31
CA CYS A 36 -9.05 -4.74 -4.97
C CYS A 36 -7.86 -4.58 -4.02
N LYS A 37 -7.02 -5.61 -3.93
CA LYS A 37 -5.70 -5.53 -3.34
C LYS A 37 -4.98 -4.40 -4.07
N ILE A 38 -4.49 -3.43 -3.29
CA ILE A 38 -3.82 -2.29 -3.87
C ILE A 38 -2.47 -2.77 -4.39
N THR A 39 -2.41 -3.01 -5.70
CA THR A 39 -1.17 -3.39 -6.38
C THR A 39 -0.43 -2.12 -6.79
N LEU A 40 0.73 -1.91 -6.18
CA LEU A 40 1.63 -0.82 -6.52
C LEU A 40 2.29 -1.08 -7.87
N LYS A 41 2.56 -0.01 -8.62
CA LYS A 41 3.34 -0.13 -9.86
C LYS A 41 4.79 -0.46 -9.52
N ILE A 42 5.50 -1.08 -10.47
CA ILE A 42 6.92 -1.44 -10.34
C ILE A 42 7.76 -0.22 -9.92
N MET A 43 7.56 0.94 -10.57
CA MET A 43 8.24 2.19 -10.21
C MET A 43 7.93 2.66 -8.78
N GLU A 44 6.68 2.50 -8.32
CA GLU A 44 6.27 2.92 -6.97
C GLU A 44 6.89 2.01 -5.91
N ILE A 45 6.96 0.70 -6.17
CA ILE A 45 7.64 -0.29 -5.33
C ILE A 45 9.13 0.06 -5.21
N GLU A 46 9.78 0.32 -6.34
CA GLU A 46 11.20 0.60 -6.36
C GLU A 46 11.54 1.88 -5.60
N ILE A 47 10.73 2.93 -5.79
CA ILE A 47 10.87 4.17 -5.03
C ILE A 47 10.75 3.92 -3.52
N ILE A 48 9.78 3.12 -3.06
CA ILE A 48 9.64 2.79 -1.63
C ILE A 48 10.84 2.00 -1.12
N ARG A 49 11.36 1.03 -1.89
CA ARG A 49 12.54 0.26 -1.51
C ARG A 49 13.76 1.14 -1.33
N LEU A 50 13.96 2.12 -2.21
CA LEU A 50 15.06 3.06 -2.09
C LEU A 50 14.88 4.02 -0.90
N TYR A 51 13.65 4.44 -0.60
CA TYR A 51 13.38 5.17 0.63
C TYR A 51 13.65 4.35 1.90
N LEU A 52 13.36 3.04 1.89
CA LEU A 52 13.69 2.13 2.99
C LEU A 52 15.20 1.98 3.21
N GLN A 53 16.01 2.20 2.17
CA GLN A 53 17.47 2.27 2.25
C GLN A 53 17.98 3.62 2.79
N GLY A 54 17.10 4.57 3.06
CA GLY A 54 17.45 5.90 3.57
C GLY A 54 17.82 6.91 2.49
N LEU A 55 17.60 6.59 1.22
CA LEU A 55 17.94 7.46 0.10
C LEU A 55 16.96 8.63 -0.02
N LYS A 56 17.49 9.79 -0.42
CA LYS A 56 16.74 11.02 -0.70
C LYS A 56 16.27 11.06 -2.15
N ILE A 57 15.37 12.00 -2.45
CA ILE A 57 14.75 12.13 -3.78
C ILE A 57 15.80 12.27 -4.88
N GLU A 58 16.86 13.02 -4.61
CA GLU A 58 17.97 13.29 -5.53
C GLU A 58 18.76 12.01 -5.82
N GLU A 59 19.11 11.25 -4.80
CA GLU A 59 19.84 9.97 -4.91
C GLU A 59 19.00 8.90 -5.60
N ILE A 60 17.70 8.85 -5.29
CA ILE A 60 16.73 7.96 -5.96
C ILE A 60 16.63 8.31 -7.46
N ALA A 61 16.62 9.60 -7.78
CA ALA A 61 16.54 10.06 -9.17
C ALA A 61 17.79 9.66 -9.95
N GLU A 62 18.99 9.81 -9.35
CA GLU A 62 20.24 9.34 -9.94
C GLU A 62 20.25 7.83 -10.15
N GLN A 63 19.85 7.04 -9.14
CA GLN A 63 19.86 5.58 -9.20
C GLN A 63 18.86 5.02 -10.22
N LEU A 64 17.73 5.70 -10.43
CA LEU A 64 16.72 5.33 -11.40
C LEU A 64 16.92 6.01 -12.77
N PHE A 65 17.99 6.80 -12.95
CA PHE A 65 18.28 7.56 -14.18
C PHE A 65 17.12 8.44 -14.65
N VAL A 66 16.40 9.06 -13.71
CA VAL A 66 15.27 9.97 -13.99
C VAL A 66 15.47 11.32 -13.31
N SER A 67 14.63 12.30 -13.65
CA SER A 67 14.68 13.60 -12.98
C SER A 67 14.10 13.54 -11.55
N PRO A 68 14.56 14.38 -10.61
CA PRO A 68 13.95 14.52 -9.29
C PRO A 68 12.46 14.89 -9.35
N SER A 69 12.04 15.63 -10.38
CA SER A 69 10.63 15.93 -10.66
C SER A 69 9.81 14.68 -11.01
N THR A 70 10.41 13.73 -11.75
CA THR A 70 9.79 12.44 -12.06
C THR A 70 9.55 11.63 -10.78
N ILE A 71 10.52 11.60 -9.87
CA ILE A 71 10.36 10.94 -8.56
C ILE A 71 9.25 11.61 -7.74
N LYS A 72 9.20 12.95 -7.70
CA LYS A 72 8.11 13.68 -7.02
C LYS A 72 6.74 13.33 -7.61
N PHE A 73 6.63 13.22 -8.94
CA PHE A 73 5.39 12.82 -9.61
C PHE A 73 4.96 11.40 -9.23
N HIS A 74 5.86 10.42 -9.32
CA HIS A 74 5.56 9.04 -8.93
C HIS A 74 5.21 8.93 -7.43
N ARG A 75 5.88 9.69 -6.57
CA ARG A 75 5.57 9.77 -5.14
C ARG A 75 4.16 10.30 -4.89
N SER A 76 3.75 11.37 -5.59
CA SER A 76 2.38 11.88 -5.46
C SER A 76 1.35 10.85 -5.95
N LYS A 77 1.63 10.14 -7.05
CA LYS A 77 0.77 9.07 -7.54
C LYS A 77 0.67 7.88 -6.58
N LEU A 78 1.77 7.51 -5.94
CA LEU A 78 1.80 6.53 -4.87
C LEU A 78 0.88 6.99 -3.72
N PHE A 79 1.06 8.21 -3.23
CA PHE A 79 0.27 8.75 -2.12
C PHE A 79 -1.23 8.76 -2.41
N GLU A 80 -1.63 9.19 -3.61
CA GLU A 80 -3.01 9.12 -4.08
C GLU A 80 -3.54 7.67 -4.11
N ARG A 81 -2.72 6.71 -4.56
CA ARG A 81 -3.12 5.30 -4.72
C ARG A 81 -3.37 4.59 -3.40
N ILE A 82 -2.51 4.80 -2.41
CA ILE A 82 -2.64 4.17 -1.06
C ILE A 82 -3.34 5.08 -0.04
N GLY A 83 -3.73 6.31 -0.43
CA GLY A 83 -4.48 7.24 0.41
C GLY A 83 -3.70 7.81 1.59
N VAL A 84 -2.38 7.96 1.45
CA VAL A 84 -1.50 8.48 2.51
C VAL A 84 -1.00 9.88 2.18
N LYS A 85 -0.48 10.61 3.17
CA LYS A 85 -0.04 12.01 2.99
C LYS A 85 1.47 12.17 2.97
N ASN A 86 2.21 11.21 3.49
CA ASN A 86 3.66 11.29 3.61
C ASN A 86 4.33 9.92 3.37
N ILE A 87 5.65 9.96 3.19
CA ILE A 87 6.44 8.77 2.89
C ILE A 87 6.50 7.78 4.04
N ILE A 88 6.44 8.25 5.29
CA ILE A 88 6.48 7.40 6.48
C ILE A 88 5.19 6.57 6.57
N GLU A 89 4.04 7.20 6.35
CA GLU A 89 2.75 6.53 6.21
C GLU A 89 2.74 5.56 5.04
N ALA A 90 3.33 5.95 3.90
CA ALA A 90 3.45 5.06 2.74
C ALA A 90 4.24 3.78 3.08
N ILE A 91 5.40 3.93 3.71
CA ILE A 91 6.24 2.82 4.16
C ILE A 91 5.49 1.94 5.16
N SER A 92 4.88 2.55 6.18
CA SER A 92 4.12 1.82 7.20
C SER A 92 2.96 1.05 6.59
N TYR A 93 2.24 1.65 5.65
CA TYR A 93 1.13 1.03 4.94
C TYR A 93 1.61 -0.20 4.18
N VAL A 94 2.70 -0.05 3.44
CA VAL A 94 3.25 -1.07 2.56
C VAL A 94 3.80 -2.27 3.34
N ILE A 95 4.47 -2.03 4.47
CA ILE A 95 4.92 -3.09 5.39
C ILE A 95 3.73 -3.80 6.03
N THR A 96 2.74 -3.06 6.54
CA THR A 96 1.57 -3.62 7.23
C THR A 96 0.73 -4.51 6.30
N ASN A 97 0.67 -4.16 5.02
CA ASN A 97 -0.10 -4.90 4.02
C ASN A 97 0.72 -5.94 3.24
N ASN A 98 1.99 -6.18 3.61
CA ASN A 98 2.93 -7.09 2.91
C ASN A 98 2.91 -6.85 1.38
N LEU A 99 3.05 -5.58 0.97
CA LEU A 99 3.07 -5.18 -0.45
C LEU A 99 4.47 -5.17 -1.06
N ILE A 100 5.51 -5.50 -0.27
CA ILE A 100 6.90 -5.76 -0.70
C ILE A 100 7.53 -6.88 0.12
#